data_AF-Q5TDE3-F1
#
_entry.id   AF-Q5TDE3-F1
#
_cell.length_a   1.000
_cell.length_b   1.000
_cell.length_c   1.000
_cell.angle_alpha   90.00
_cell.angle_beta   90.00
_cell.angle_gamma   90.00
#
_symmetry.space_group_name_H-M   'P 1'
#
loop_
_entity.id
_entity.type
_entity.pdbx_description
1 polymer ?
#
loop_
_entity_poly.entity_id
_entity_poly.type
_entity_poly.pdbx_seq_one_letter_code
_entity_poly.pdbx_strand_id
1 'polypeptide(L)'
;MASAELDYTIEIPDQPCWSQKNSPSPGGKEAETRQPVVILLGWGGCKDKNLAKYSAIYHKRLLELLFDYEIEKEPLLFHVFSNGGVMLYRYVLELLQTRRFCRLRVVGTIFDSAPGDSNLVGALRALAAILERR
;
A
#
# COMPACT_ATOMS: atom_id res chain seq x y z
N MET A 1 16.77 -17.45 -20.18
CA MET A 1 15.38 -17.12 -19.78
C MET A 1 15.36 -15.64 -19.45
N ALA A 2 14.56 -14.84 -20.15
CA ALA A 2 14.46 -13.41 -19.88
C ALA A 2 13.97 -13.20 -18.44
N SER A 3 14.76 -12.50 -17.64
CA SER A 3 14.32 -11.98 -16.35
C SER A 3 13.13 -11.08 -16.64
N ALA A 4 11.94 -11.45 -16.20
CA ALA A 4 10.81 -10.53 -16.24
C ALA A 4 11.14 -9.42 -15.24
N GLU A 5 11.64 -8.30 -15.75
CA GLU A 5 11.92 -7.11 -14.97
C GLU A 5 10.60 -6.68 -14.32
N LEU A 6 10.52 -6.78 -12.99
CA LEU A 6 9.35 -6.32 -12.26
C LEU A 6 9.43 -4.80 -12.17
N ASP A 7 8.46 -4.12 -12.76
CA ASP A 7 8.31 -2.68 -12.61
C ASP A 7 7.77 -2.36 -11.21
N TYR A 8 8.63 -1.77 -10.38
CA TYR A 8 8.30 -1.31 -9.02
C TYR A 8 7.82 0.15 -8.99
N THR A 9 7.57 0.78 -10.14
CA THR A 9 7.07 2.15 -10.20
C THR A 9 5.67 2.21 -9.61
N ILE A 10 5.51 3.08 -8.61
CA ILE A 10 4.22 3.36 -7.98
C ILE A 10 3.80 4.77 -8.37
N GLU A 11 2.66 4.89 -9.05
CA GLU A 11 2.03 6.17 -9.32
C GLU A 11 1.03 6.48 -8.21
N ILE A 12 1.29 7.57 -7.48
CA ILE A 12 0.40 8.06 -6.43
C ILE A 12 -0.66 8.95 -7.10
N PRO A 13 -1.96 8.70 -6.88
CA PRO A 13 -3.00 9.54 -7.46
C PRO A 13 -2.98 10.96 -6.85
N ASP A 14 -3.14 11.99 -7.69
CA ASP A 14 -3.10 13.40 -7.27
C ASP A 14 -4.18 13.77 -6.24
N GLN A 15 -5.37 13.12 -6.30
CA GLN A 15 -6.43 13.28 -5.30
C GLN A 15 -7.25 12.00 -5.06
N PRO A 16 -7.66 11.72 -3.80
CA PRO A 16 -8.57 10.63 -3.49
C PRO A 16 -9.97 10.90 -4.05
N CYS A 17 -10.58 9.89 -4.67
CA CYS A 17 -11.93 10.00 -5.26
C CYS A 17 -13.01 10.44 -4.25
N TRP A 18 -12.87 10.05 -2.97
CA TRP A 18 -13.80 10.45 -1.90
C TRP A 18 -13.71 11.94 -1.53
N SER A 19 -12.62 12.63 -1.86
CA SER A 19 -12.43 14.06 -1.54
C SER A 19 -13.32 14.99 -2.37
N GLN A 20 -13.80 14.54 -3.55
CA GLN A 20 -14.63 15.35 -4.44
C GLN A 20 -16.10 15.51 -3.97
N LYS A 21 -16.53 14.82 -2.91
CA LYS A 21 -17.92 14.85 -2.41
C LYS A 21 -18.19 15.83 -1.27
N ASN A 22 -17.17 16.52 -0.76
CA ASN A 22 -17.33 17.44 0.37
C ASN A 22 -17.42 18.90 -0.10
N SER A 23 -18.57 19.28 -0.68
CA SER A 23 -18.98 20.69 -0.69
C SER A 23 -19.38 21.07 0.74
N PRO A 24 -18.84 22.14 1.35
CA PRO A 24 -19.16 22.47 2.72
C PRO A 24 -20.61 22.94 2.83
N SER A 25 -21.45 22.12 3.46
CA SER A 25 -22.75 22.55 3.96
C SER A 25 -22.51 23.26 5.29
N PRO A 26 -23.04 24.47 5.54
CA PRO A 26 -22.85 25.18 6.80
C PRO A 26 -23.72 24.52 7.88
N GLY A 27 -23.18 23.49 8.52
CA GLY A 27 -23.87 22.77 9.59
C GLY A 27 -22.86 21.94 10.35
N GLY A 28 -22.34 22.50 11.45
CA GLY A 28 -21.37 21.85 12.31
C GLY A 28 -21.84 20.46 12.75
N LYS A 29 -21.11 19.44 12.33
CA LYS A 29 -21.07 18.16 13.02
C LYS A 29 -19.61 17.90 13.29
N GLU A 30 -19.27 17.81 14.58
CA GLU A 30 -17.95 17.39 15.04
C GLU A 30 -17.49 16.19 14.22
N ALA A 31 -16.28 16.28 13.68
CA ALA A 31 -15.62 15.15 13.04
C ALA A 31 -15.37 14.11 14.12
N GLU A 32 -16.31 13.17 14.28
CA GLU A 32 -16.17 11.99 15.11
C GLU A 32 -14.82 11.35 14.75
N THR A 33 -13.85 11.42 15.67
CA THR A 33 -12.49 10.90 15.47
C THR A 33 -12.55 9.39 15.53
N ARG A 34 -12.94 8.76 14.41
CA ARG A 34 -12.96 7.31 14.31
C ARG A 34 -11.54 6.75 14.23
N GLN A 35 -11.34 5.57 14.80
CA GLN A 35 -10.02 4.96 14.91
C GLN A 35 -9.53 4.48 13.55
N PRO A 36 -8.28 4.78 13.16
CA PRO A 36 -7.75 4.34 11.88
C PRO A 36 -7.50 2.83 11.86
N VAL A 37 -7.85 2.20 10.75
CA VAL A 37 -7.48 0.82 10.45
C VAL A 37 -6.13 0.82 9.72
N VAL A 38 -5.14 0.15 10.33
CA VAL A 38 -3.81 0.01 9.75
C VAL A 38 -3.70 -1.35 9.06
N ILE A 39 -3.33 -1.35 7.78
CA ILE A 39 -3.09 -2.57 7.01
C ILE A 39 -1.60 -2.71 6.76
N LEU A 40 -1.00 -3.75 7.34
CA LEU A 40 0.38 -4.12 7.09
C LEU A 40 0.47 -5.01 5.85
N LEU A 41 1.16 -4.53 4.82
CA LEU A 41 1.46 -5.25 3.59
C LEU A 41 2.94 -5.62 3.59
N GLY A 42 3.26 -6.90 3.55
CA GLY A 42 4.65 -7.36 3.48
C GLY A 42 4.74 -8.87 3.37
N TRP A 43 5.75 -9.35 2.64
CA TRP A 43 6.08 -10.77 2.58
C TRP A 43 7.58 -10.95 2.58
N GLY A 44 8.14 -11.41 3.70
CA GLY A 44 9.56 -11.73 3.81
C GLY A 44 9.93 -13.00 3.04
N GLY A 45 10.95 -12.92 2.18
CA GLY A 45 11.59 -14.08 1.56
C GLY A 45 10.88 -14.71 0.35
N CYS A 46 9.89 -14.03 -0.24
CA CYS A 46 9.21 -14.54 -1.45
C CYS A 46 10.02 -14.21 -2.72
N LYS A 47 10.16 -15.18 -3.64
CA LYS A 47 10.81 -14.97 -4.94
C LYS A 47 9.92 -14.11 -5.84
N ASP A 48 10.50 -13.16 -6.59
CA ASP A 48 9.83 -12.24 -7.52
C ASP A 48 8.73 -12.86 -8.39
N LYS A 49 9.02 -14.03 -8.99
CA LYS A 49 8.06 -14.78 -9.82
C LYS A 49 6.79 -15.22 -9.07
N ASN A 50 6.92 -15.51 -7.77
CA ASN A 50 5.79 -15.87 -6.93
C ASN A 50 5.10 -14.59 -6.43
N LEU A 51 5.87 -13.55 -6.16
CA LEU A 51 5.37 -12.29 -5.64
C LEU A 51 4.33 -11.67 -6.58
N ALA A 52 4.62 -11.53 -7.87
CA ALA A 52 3.67 -10.97 -8.84
C ALA A 52 2.39 -11.81 -8.96
N LYS A 53 2.54 -13.15 -9.07
CA LYS A 53 1.40 -14.06 -9.18
C LYS A 53 0.47 -14.00 -7.97
N TYR A 54 1.03 -14.04 -6.76
CA TYR A 54 0.24 -14.10 -5.55
C TYR A 54 -0.29 -12.74 -5.11
N SER A 55 0.47 -11.65 -5.32
CA SER A 55 -0.04 -10.29 -5.07
C SER A 55 -1.26 -9.98 -5.94
N ALA A 56 -1.27 -10.42 -7.21
CA ALA A 56 -2.43 -10.36 -8.08
C ALA A 56 -3.66 -11.16 -7.56
N ILE A 57 -3.48 -12.17 -6.71
CA ILE A 57 -4.60 -12.92 -6.10
C ILE A 57 -5.05 -12.26 -4.80
N TYR A 58 -4.09 -11.83 -3.97
CA TYR A 58 -4.37 -11.32 -2.63
C TYR A 58 -4.94 -9.90 -2.62
N HIS A 59 -4.52 -9.01 -3.53
CA HIS A 59 -4.99 -7.62 -3.53
C HIS A 59 -6.51 -7.50 -3.71
N LYS A 60 -7.10 -8.32 -4.59
CA LYS A 60 -8.55 -8.34 -4.83
C LYS A 60 -9.31 -8.85 -3.60
N ARG A 61 -8.88 -9.98 -3.03
CA ARG A 61 -9.51 -10.54 -1.82
C ARG A 61 -9.38 -9.61 -0.62
N LEU A 62 -8.25 -8.93 -0.48
CA LEU A 62 -8.02 -7.96 0.58
C LEU A 62 -9.04 -6.81 0.49
N LEU A 63 -9.18 -6.18 -0.69
CA LEU A 63 -10.12 -5.07 -0.85
C LEU A 63 -11.59 -5.51 -0.76
N GLU A 64 -11.93 -6.71 -1.23
CA GLU A 64 -13.26 -7.31 -1.02
C GLU A 64 -13.57 -7.46 0.47
N LEU A 65 -12.65 -8.03 1.26
CA LEU A 65 -12.81 -8.13 2.71
C LEU A 65 -12.96 -6.75 3.37
N LEU A 66 -12.13 -5.78 3.01
CA LEU A 66 -12.22 -4.44 3.60
C LEU A 66 -13.57 -3.76 3.31
N PHE A 67 -14.13 -4.02 2.14
CA PHE A 67 -15.46 -3.54 1.76
C PHE A 67 -16.56 -4.27 2.54
N ASP A 68 -16.47 -5.61 2.65
CA ASP A 68 -17.44 -6.44 3.36
C ASP A 68 -17.51 -6.13 4.87
N TYR A 69 -16.41 -5.66 5.46
CA TYR A 69 -16.36 -5.23 6.87
C TYR A 69 -16.85 -3.78 7.11
N GLU A 70 -17.46 -3.12 6.11
CA GLU A 70 -17.91 -1.71 6.16
C GLU A 70 -16.81 -0.69 6.56
N ILE A 71 -15.54 -1.01 6.31
CA ILE A 71 -14.39 -0.15 6.66
C ILE A 71 -14.34 1.13 5.80
N GLU A 72 -15.23 1.27 4.82
CA GLU A 72 -15.41 2.49 4.01
C GLU A 72 -15.56 3.77 4.85
N LYS A 73 -16.13 3.66 6.05
CA LYS A 73 -16.39 4.79 6.96
C LYS A 73 -15.15 5.16 7.80
N GLU A 74 -14.18 4.25 7.91
CA GLU A 74 -13.03 4.36 8.77
C GLU A 74 -11.80 4.93 8.02
N PRO A 75 -10.93 5.71 8.67
CA PRO A 75 -9.66 6.11 8.07
C PRO A 75 -8.77 4.89 7.83
N LEU A 76 -8.32 4.68 6.59
CA LEU A 76 -7.44 3.57 6.23
C LEU A 76 -5.99 4.03 6.04
N LEU A 77 -5.06 3.40 6.73
CA LEU A 77 -3.63 3.65 6.59
C LEU A 77 -2.90 2.37 6.19
N PHE A 78 -2.13 2.44 5.10
CA PHE A 78 -1.30 1.30 4.68
C PHE A 78 0.10 1.42 5.26
N HIS A 79 0.62 0.34 5.84
CA HIS A 79 2.03 0.20 6.15
C HIS A 79 2.61 -0.82 5.19
N VAL A 80 3.50 -0.36 4.31
CA VAL A 80 4.08 -1.13 3.22
C VAL A 80 5.50 -1.50 3.60
N PHE A 81 5.67 -2.76 3.99
CA PHE A 81 6.93 -3.31 4.45
C PHE A 81 7.62 -4.16 3.37
N SER A 82 8.89 -3.87 3.13
CA SER A 82 9.76 -4.58 2.18
C SER A 82 9.26 -4.56 0.71
N ASN A 83 10.06 -5.10 -0.21
CA ASN A 83 9.71 -5.16 -1.63
C ASN A 83 8.43 -5.97 -1.89
N GLY A 84 8.15 -6.96 -1.04
CA GLY A 84 6.91 -7.73 -1.09
C GLY A 84 5.66 -6.88 -0.84
N GLY A 85 5.73 -5.97 0.13
CA GLY A 85 4.66 -5.03 0.42
C GLY A 85 4.42 -4.08 -0.73
N VAL A 86 5.48 -3.53 -1.32
CA VAL A 86 5.41 -2.59 -2.47
C VAL A 86 4.67 -3.21 -3.65
N MET A 87 5.01 -4.44 -4.03
CA MET A 87 4.34 -5.11 -5.14
C MET A 87 2.84 -5.29 -4.87
N LEU A 88 2.48 -5.72 -3.66
CA LEU A 88 1.07 -5.87 -3.29
C LEU A 88 0.35 -4.52 -3.28
N TYR A 89 1.00 -3.48 -2.76
CA TYR A 89 0.45 -2.13 -2.69
C TYR A 89 0.21 -1.52 -4.08
N ARG A 90 1.09 -1.77 -5.06
CA ARG A 90 0.89 -1.40 -6.47
C ARG A 90 -0.46 -1.91 -7.00
N TYR A 91 -0.76 -3.20 -6.81
CA TYR A 91 -2.04 -3.77 -7.25
C TYR A 91 -3.24 -3.24 -6.44
N VAL A 92 -3.04 -2.95 -5.14
CA VAL A 92 -4.07 -2.32 -4.32
C VAL A 92 -4.39 -0.92 -4.86
N LEU A 93 -3.40 -0.12 -5.25
CA LEU A 93 -3.61 1.20 -5.85
C LEU A 93 -4.41 1.13 -7.15
N GLU A 94 -4.05 0.21 -8.05
CA GLU A 94 -4.81 -0.02 -9.30
C GLU A 94 -6.30 -0.32 -9.01
N LEU A 95 -6.58 -1.13 -7.99
CA LEU A 95 -7.97 -1.43 -7.60
C LEU A 95 -8.66 -0.28 -6.87
N LEU A 96 -7.96 0.49 -6.04
CA LEU A 96 -8.51 1.67 -5.36
C LEU A 96 -9.00 2.73 -6.36
N GLN A 97 -8.40 2.79 -7.55
CA GLN A 97 -8.84 3.65 -8.65
C GLN A 97 -10.16 3.18 -9.29
N THR A 98 -10.57 1.93 -9.09
CA THR A 98 -11.83 1.42 -9.66
C THR A 98 -13.05 2.00 -8.94
N ARG A 99 -14.16 2.14 -9.68
CA ARG A 99 -15.46 2.65 -9.18
C ARG A 99 -16.00 1.90 -7.95
N ARG A 100 -15.55 0.66 -7.73
CA ARG A 100 -16.00 -0.20 -6.62
C ARG A 100 -15.34 0.20 -5.29
N PHE A 101 -14.06 0.51 -5.31
CA PHE A 101 -13.26 0.75 -4.09
C PHE A 101 -12.91 2.22 -3.88
N CYS A 102 -13.35 3.12 -4.77
CA CYS A 102 -13.12 4.56 -4.67
C CYS A 102 -13.73 5.24 -3.44
N ARG A 103 -14.57 4.52 -2.68
CA ARG A 103 -15.18 4.96 -1.42
C ARG A 103 -14.31 4.72 -0.19
N LEU A 104 -13.28 3.88 -0.29
CA LEU A 104 -12.38 3.63 0.83
C LEU A 104 -11.63 4.91 1.19
N ARG A 105 -11.70 5.32 2.46
CA ARG A 105 -11.08 6.54 2.97
C ARG A 105 -9.61 6.32 3.31
N VAL A 106 -8.79 6.08 2.29
CA VAL A 106 -7.33 6.00 2.46
C VAL A 106 -6.80 7.37 2.83
N VAL A 107 -6.24 7.48 4.04
CA VAL A 107 -5.70 8.72 4.61
C VAL A 107 -4.18 8.82 4.46
N GLY A 108 -3.49 7.71 4.25
CA GLY A 108 -2.05 7.72 4.06
C GLY A 108 -1.42 6.35 3.86
N THR A 109 -0.14 6.37 3.53
CA THR A 109 0.68 5.15 3.37
C THR A 109 2.09 5.41 3.89
N ILE A 110 2.61 4.46 4.67
CA ILE A 110 3.97 4.47 5.22
C ILE A 110 4.77 3.40 4.48
N PHE A 111 5.93 3.75 3.94
CA PHE A 111 6.87 2.78 3.36
C PHE A 111 7.99 2.50 4.37
N ASP A 112 8.21 1.23 4.67
CA ASP A 112 9.30 0.74 5.52
C ASP A 112 10.13 -0.28 4.74
N SER A 113 11.43 0.00 4.62
CA SER A 113 12.40 -0.89 3.98
C SER A 113 12.07 -1.23 2.52
N ALA A 114 11.41 -0.32 1.80
CA ALA A 114 10.95 -0.48 0.42
C ALA A 114 10.75 0.90 -0.28
N PRO A 115 10.71 0.97 -1.63
CA PRO A 115 11.25 0.01 -2.59
C PRO A 115 12.77 0.14 -2.68
N GLY A 116 13.47 -0.98 -2.91
CA GLY A 116 14.91 -0.96 -3.15
C GLY A 116 15.29 -2.00 -4.18
N ASP A 117 16.04 -1.57 -5.20
CA ASP A 117 16.71 -2.51 -6.11
C ASP A 117 17.62 -3.42 -5.30
N SER A 118 17.48 -4.72 -5.51
CA SER A 118 18.43 -5.71 -4.99
C SER A 118 19.77 -5.57 -5.73
N ASN A 119 20.56 -4.57 -5.33
CA ASN A 119 21.91 -4.35 -5.82
C ASN A 119 22.94 -4.58 -4.71
N LEU A 120 24.11 -5.09 -5.12
CA LEU A 120 25.19 -5.49 -4.21
C LEU A 120 25.70 -4.32 -3.37
N VAL A 121 25.71 -3.11 -3.95
CA VAL A 121 26.15 -1.87 -3.28
C VAL A 121 25.21 -1.51 -2.13
N GLY A 122 23.89 -1.64 -2.32
CA GLY A 122 22.87 -1.42 -1.31
C GLY A 122 22.97 -2.43 -0.17
N ALA A 123 23.22 -3.71 -0.49
CA ALA A 123 23.45 -4.74 0.51
C ALA A 123 24.71 -4.47 1.35
N LEU A 124 25.81 -4.06 0.71
CA LEU A 124 27.06 -3.70 1.40
C LEU A 124 26.89 -2.45 2.28
N ARG A 125 26.15 -1.43 1.81
CA ARG A 125 25.84 -0.23 2.61
C ARG A 125 24.98 -0.56 3.82
N ALA A 126 23.97 -1.42 3.66
CA ALA A 126 23.14 -1.87 4.78
C ALA A 126 23.97 -2.65 5.81
N LEU A 127 24.86 -3.54 5.36
CA LEU A 127 25.77 -4.28 6.23
C LEU A 127 26.73 -3.34 6.97
N ALA A 128 27.31 -2.36 6.28
CA ALA A 128 28.20 -1.36 6.87
C ALA A 128 27.50 -0.55 7.98
N ALA A 129 26.27 -0.09 7.74
CA ALA A 129 25.48 0.64 8.74
C ALA A 129 25.13 -0.21 9.98
N ILE A 130 24.95 -1.52 9.81
CA ILE A 130 24.74 -2.46 10.94
C ILE A 130 26.03 -2.64 11.74
N LEU A 131 27.17 -2.74 11.04
CA LEU A 131 28.48 -2.96 11.66
C LEU A 131 29.05 -1.70 12.33
N GLU A 132 28.77 -0.49 11.81
CA GLU A 132 29.16 0.79 12.42
C GLU A 132 28.41 1.11 13.72
N ARG A 133 27.30 0.42 14.01
CA ARG A 133 26.52 0.57 15.26
C ARG A 133 26.99 -0.35 16.40
N ARG A 134 28.12 -1.04 16.26
CA ARG A 134 28.79 -1.80 17.35
C ARG A 134 30.12 -1.15 17.71
#